data_AF-A0A7Y8RKM3-F1
#
_entry.id   AF-A0A7Y8RKM3-F1
#
_cell.length_a   1.000
_cell.length_b   1.000
_cell.length_c   1.000
_cell.angle_alpha   90.00
_cell.angle_beta   90.00
_cell.angle_gamma   90.00
#
_symmetry.space_group_name_H-M   'P 1'
#
loop_
_entity.id
_entity.type
_entity.pdbx_description
1 polymer ?
#
loop_
_entity_poly.entity_id
_entity_poly.type
_entity_poly.pdbx_seq_one_letter_code
_entity_poly.pdbx_strand_id
1 'polypeptide(L)'
;MNIVTLPDLQELDPRTQANELVRLFRLAEEKIKLVENLNQELSIPAINELRYAGFHMSQYLAGEEGSAEQLAKAENHCKRAIYDAVEAGVTHQLEVIAQFQFDFRLLIISEVVPGYAEIQEQASEARDLILEPRKPEDRAAYYEKCSEHLENLRKAQKKLDLHREDLLKALRRNSGQSLSKWVNVGSFIACVVAAVFAVMAYYKTDKPAEPVIATTQASSPTAPVATPPAPQSPGTAVKR
;
A
#
# COMPACT_ATOMS: atom_id res chain seq x y z
N MET A 1 -11.38 -23.50 12.35
CA MET A 1 -12.58 -22.71 12.00
C MET A 1 -13.39 -23.54 11.04
N ASN A 2 -14.68 -23.77 11.31
CA ASN A 2 -15.55 -24.57 10.46
C ASN A 2 -15.79 -23.84 9.13
N ILE A 3 -15.47 -24.51 8.03
CA ILE A 3 -15.83 -24.09 6.67
C ILE A 3 -17.33 -24.30 6.55
N VAL A 4 -18.09 -23.20 6.41
CA VAL A 4 -19.56 -23.24 6.31
C VAL A 4 -19.92 -23.51 4.86
N THR A 5 -20.07 -24.77 4.51
CA THR A 5 -20.69 -25.20 3.25
C THR A 5 -22.18 -24.91 3.29
N LEU A 6 -22.70 -24.21 2.28
CA LEU A 6 -24.13 -23.90 2.16
C LEU A 6 -24.93 -25.14 1.71
N PRO A 7 -26.03 -25.51 2.39
CA PRO A 7 -26.88 -26.64 1.98
C PRO A 7 -27.74 -26.31 0.75
N ASP A 8 -28.09 -27.35 -0.01
CA ASP A 8 -28.85 -27.28 -1.26
C ASP A 8 -30.37 -27.03 -1.02
N LEU A 9 -30.96 -26.17 -1.84
CA LEU A 9 -32.30 -25.56 -1.69
C LEU A 9 -33.46 -26.49 -2.11
N GLN A 10 -33.70 -27.59 -1.39
CA GLN A 10 -34.96 -28.34 -1.55
C GLN A 10 -35.84 -28.24 -0.29
N GLU A 11 -36.90 -27.44 -0.43
CA GLU A 11 -38.07 -27.28 0.46
C GLU A 11 -37.75 -27.16 1.96
N LEU A 12 -37.08 -26.09 2.33
CA LEU A 12 -37.00 -25.70 3.73
C LEU A 12 -38.38 -25.21 4.21
N ASP A 13 -38.85 -25.74 5.34
CA ASP A 13 -39.94 -25.15 6.14
C ASP A 13 -39.72 -23.62 6.22
N PRO A 14 -40.72 -22.75 5.99
CA PRO A 14 -40.57 -21.30 6.02
C PRO A 14 -39.82 -20.77 7.26
N ARG A 15 -39.93 -21.45 8.41
CA ARG A 15 -39.14 -21.11 9.61
C ARG A 15 -37.65 -21.39 9.43
N THR A 16 -37.30 -22.49 8.82
CA THR A 16 -35.90 -22.84 8.51
C THR A 16 -35.31 -21.88 7.49
N GLN A 17 -36.10 -21.48 6.48
CA GLN A 17 -35.69 -20.47 5.50
C GLN A 17 -35.44 -19.10 6.16
N ALA A 18 -36.36 -18.66 7.04
CA ALA A 18 -36.17 -17.41 7.79
C ALA A 18 -34.94 -17.44 8.70
N ASN A 19 -34.65 -18.58 9.35
CA ASN A 19 -33.44 -18.75 10.17
C ASN A 19 -32.16 -18.64 9.33
N GLU A 20 -32.16 -19.23 8.13
CA GLU A 20 -31.02 -19.13 7.21
C GLU A 20 -30.81 -17.69 6.72
N LEU A 21 -31.89 -16.98 6.39
CA LEU A 21 -31.83 -15.56 6.04
C LEU A 21 -31.22 -14.72 7.17
N VAL A 22 -31.63 -14.93 8.43
CA VAL A 22 -31.05 -14.25 9.59
C VAL A 22 -29.55 -14.55 9.72
N ARG A 23 -29.16 -15.81 9.52
CA ARG A 23 -27.75 -16.22 9.55
C ARG A 23 -26.94 -15.51 8.46
N LEU A 24 -27.45 -15.46 7.24
CA LEU A 24 -26.82 -14.80 6.10
C LEU A 24 -26.73 -13.28 6.28
N PHE A 25 -27.79 -12.64 6.79
CA PHE A 25 -27.80 -11.21 7.07
C PHE A 25 -26.72 -10.83 8.09
N ARG A 26 -26.63 -11.57 9.21
CA ARG A 26 -25.58 -11.36 10.22
C ARG A 26 -24.18 -11.58 9.66
N LEU A 27 -24.01 -12.61 8.84
CA LEU A 27 -22.72 -12.88 8.20
C LEU A 27 -22.32 -11.75 7.24
N ALA A 28 -23.28 -11.20 6.47
CA ALA A 28 -23.06 -10.04 5.62
C ALA A 28 -22.61 -8.82 6.44
N GLU A 29 -23.31 -8.50 7.53
CA GLU A 29 -22.92 -7.42 8.44
C GLU A 29 -21.51 -7.63 9.02
N GLU A 30 -21.20 -8.85 9.47
CA GLU A 30 -19.86 -9.20 9.98
C GLU A 30 -18.77 -8.96 8.94
N LYS A 31 -18.99 -9.40 7.69
CA LYS A 31 -18.00 -9.21 6.61
C LYS A 31 -17.87 -7.75 6.20
N ILE A 32 -18.96 -7.01 6.12
CA ILE A 32 -18.92 -5.56 5.84
C ILE A 32 -18.14 -4.85 6.95
N LYS A 33 -18.43 -5.16 8.22
CA LYS A 33 -17.73 -4.55 9.36
C LYS A 33 -16.25 -4.93 9.40
N LEU A 34 -15.92 -6.18 9.06
CA LEU A 34 -14.53 -6.63 8.94
C LEU A 34 -13.79 -5.77 7.92
N VAL A 35 -14.36 -5.59 6.73
CA VAL A 35 -13.74 -4.83 5.64
C VAL A 35 -13.62 -3.37 6.02
N GLU A 36 -14.68 -2.75 6.55
CA GLU A 36 -14.67 -1.38 7.08
C GLU A 36 -13.54 -1.17 8.09
N ASN A 37 -13.29 -2.12 8.98
CA ASN A 37 -12.21 -2.01 9.96
C ASN A 37 -10.82 -2.10 9.30
N LEU A 38 -10.69 -2.82 8.19
CA LEU A 38 -9.42 -2.96 7.45
C LEU A 38 -9.09 -1.69 6.67
N ASN A 39 -10.05 -1.17 5.89
CA ASN A 39 -9.82 -0.06 4.94
C ASN A 39 -10.32 1.30 5.44
N GLN A 40 -11.03 1.37 6.58
CA GLN A 40 -11.76 2.56 7.06
C GLN A 40 -12.81 3.09 6.08
N GLU A 41 -13.28 2.23 5.17
CA GLU A 41 -14.21 2.56 4.10
C GLU A 41 -15.30 1.49 3.95
N LEU A 42 -16.54 1.94 3.75
CA LEU A 42 -17.65 1.02 3.56
C LEU A 42 -17.73 0.55 2.11
N SER A 43 -17.89 -0.76 1.91
CA SER A 43 -18.23 -1.32 0.59
C SER A 43 -19.66 -0.91 0.21
N ILE A 44 -19.78 0.16 -0.58
CA ILE A 44 -21.07 0.67 -1.07
C ILE A 44 -21.87 -0.41 -1.83
N PRO A 45 -21.26 -1.26 -2.69
CA PRO A 45 -21.97 -2.38 -3.30
C PRO A 45 -22.61 -3.32 -2.27
N ALA A 46 -21.84 -3.75 -1.27
CA ALA A 46 -22.35 -4.66 -0.23
C ALA A 46 -23.49 -4.05 0.61
N ILE A 47 -23.40 -2.76 0.93
CA ILE A 47 -24.48 -2.04 1.64
C ILE A 47 -25.74 -1.96 0.77
N ASN A 48 -25.60 -1.69 -0.53
CA ASN A 48 -26.74 -1.65 -1.43
C ASN A 48 -27.45 -3.00 -1.50
N GLU A 49 -26.69 -4.10 -1.53
CA GLU A 49 -27.25 -5.46 -1.49
C GLU A 49 -27.99 -5.72 -0.18
N LEU A 50 -27.45 -5.33 0.99
CA LEU A 50 -28.20 -5.43 2.26
C LEU A 50 -29.47 -4.57 2.29
N ARG A 51 -29.45 -3.40 1.67
CA ARG A 51 -30.64 -2.56 1.52
C ARG A 51 -31.72 -3.26 0.70
N TYR A 52 -31.34 -3.92 -0.40
CA TYR A 52 -32.26 -4.72 -1.21
C TYR A 52 -32.77 -5.95 -0.46
N ALA A 53 -31.93 -6.62 0.33
CA ALA A 53 -32.38 -7.68 1.22
C ALA A 53 -33.48 -7.18 2.19
N GLY A 54 -33.25 -6.04 2.85
CA GLY A 54 -34.25 -5.43 3.73
C GLY A 54 -35.55 -5.05 3.02
N PHE A 55 -35.48 -4.56 1.79
CA PHE A 55 -36.65 -4.30 0.96
C PHE A 55 -37.47 -5.58 0.72
N HIS A 56 -36.84 -6.66 0.27
CA HIS A 56 -37.52 -7.94 0.06
C HIS A 56 -38.07 -8.56 1.35
N MET A 57 -37.36 -8.43 2.47
CA MET A 57 -37.87 -8.81 3.79
C MET A 57 -39.14 -8.04 4.16
N SER A 58 -39.19 -6.73 3.90
CA SER A 58 -40.38 -5.92 4.17
C SER A 58 -41.57 -6.32 3.31
N GLN A 59 -41.34 -6.66 2.03
CA GLN A 59 -42.39 -7.17 1.13
C GLN A 59 -42.92 -8.53 1.56
N TYR A 60 -42.04 -9.42 2.03
CA TYR A 60 -42.46 -10.70 2.61
C TYR A 60 -43.40 -10.51 3.80
N LEU A 61 -43.03 -9.61 4.73
CA LEU A 61 -43.81 -9.33 5.94
C LEU A 61 -45.15 -8.64 5.65
N ALA A 62 -45.24 -7.87 4.57
CA ALA A 62 -46.49 -7.26 4.14
C ALA A 62 -47.54 -8.28 3.65
N GLY A 63 -47.13 -9.53 3.37
CA GLY A 63 -48.05 -10.62 3.03
C GLY A 63 -48.68 -10.50 1.63
N GLU A 64 -48.04 -9.77 0.71
CA GLU A 64 -48.51 -9.63 -0.67
C GLU A 64 -48.41 -10.95 -1.47
N GLU A 65 -49.12 -11.02 -2.59
CA GLU A 65 -49.07 -12.17 -3.50
C GLU A 65 -47.64 -12.38 -4.02
N GLY A 66 -47.13 -13.62 -3.97
CA GLY A 66 -45.72 -13.91 -4.28
C GLY A 66 -44.72 -13.65 -3.14
N SER A 67 -45.19 -13.39 -1.91
CA SER A 67 -44.35 -13.19 -0.72
C SER A 67 -43.29 -14.28 -0.52
N ALA A 68 -43.60 -15.56 -0.72
CA ALA A 68 -42.64 -16.66 -0.56
C ALA A 68 -41.35 -16.49 -1.41
N GLU A 69 -41.44 -15.91 -2.61
CA GLU A 69 -40.25 -15.64 -3.45
C GLU A 69 -39.36 -14.54 -2.88
N GLN A 70 -39.93 -13.65 -2.05
CA GLN A 70 -39.22 -12.51 -1.49
C GLN A 70 -38.16 -12.95 -0.48
N LEU A 71 -38.40 -14.04 0.27
CA LEU A 71 -37.38 -14.61 1.15
C LEU A 71 -36.16 -15.09 0.36
N ALA A 72 -36.38 -15.83 -0.73
CA ALA A 72 -35.29 -16.29 -1.60
C ALA A 72 -34.52 -15.12 -2.24
N LYS A 73 -35.22 -14.04 -2.64
CA LYS A 73 -34.59 -12.82 -3.14
C LYS A 73 -33.74 -12.13 -2.07
N ALA A 74 -34.26 -12.01 -0.85
CA ALA A 74 -33.52 -11.44 0.28
C ALA A 74 -32.25 -12.25 0.60
N GLU A 75 -32.33 -13.58 0.61
CA GLU A 75 -31.16 -14.44 0.80
C GLU A 75 -30.08 -14.22 -0.27
N ASN A 76 -30.49 -14.14 -1.53
CA ASN A 76 -29.57 -13.90 -2.65
C ASN A 76 -28.86 -12.55 -2.52
N HIS A 77 -29.56 -11.51 -2.06
CA HIS A 77 -28.97 -10.22 -1.75
C HIS A 77 -28.01 -10.28 -0.56
N CYS A 78 -28.35 -11.00 0.52
CA CYS A 78 -27.42 -11.21 1.63
C CYS A 78 -26.14 -11.94 1.19
N LYS A 79 -26.27 -12.98 0.34
CA LYS A 79 -25.13 -13.68 -0.25
C LYS A 79 -24.26 -12.72 -1.05
N ARG A 80 -24.85 -11.95 -1.98
CA ARG A 80 -24.12 -10.93 -2.76
C ARG A 80 -23.43 -9.89 -1.86
N ALA A 81 -24.08 -9.44 -0.80
CA ALA A 81 -23.48 -8.51 0.15
C ALA A 81 -22.23 -9.07 0.83
N ILE A 82 -22.27 -10.34 1.30
CA ILE A 82 -21.10 -11.04 1.86
C ILE A 82 -19.95 -11.01 0.86
N TYR A 83 -20.28 -11.32 -0.39
CA TYR A 83 -19.32 -11.51 -1.46
C TYR A 83 -18.68 -10.21 -1.93
N ASP A 84 -19.46 -9.17 -2.16
CA ASP A 84 -18.98 -7.83 -2.50
C ASP A 84 -18.11 -7.24 -1.39
N ALA A 85 -18.44 -7.52 -0.12
CA ALA A 85 -17.60 -7.13 1.01
C ALA A 85 -16.25 -7.85 0.96
N VAL A 86 -16.25 -9.18 0.83
CA VAL A 86 -15.03 -9.98 0.80
C VAL A 86 -14.13 -9.61 -0.38
N GLU A 87 -14.67 -9.42 -1.59
CA GLU A 87 -13.90 -9.02 -2.77
C GLU A 87 -13.25 -7.63 -2.59
N ALA A 88 -13.97 -6.68 -1.99
CA ALA A 88 -13.40 -5.39 -1.60
C ALA A 88 -12.26 -5.55 -0.57
N GLY A 89 -12.43 -6.45 0.40
CA GLY A 89 -11.39 -6.79 1.37
C GLY A 89 -10.13 -7.37 0.72
N VAL A 90 -10.28 -8.31 -0.23
CA VAL A 90 -9.14 -8.90 -0.94
C VAL A 90 -8.39 -7.82 -1.72
N THR A 91 -9.12 -6.97 -2.45
CA THR A 91 -8.54 -5.88 -3.24
C THR A 91 -7.73 -4.93 -2.36
N HIS A 92 -8.31 -4.46 -1.25
CA HIS A 92 -7.62 -3.62 -0.30
C HIS A 92 -6.35 -4.28 0.26
N GLN A 93 -6.43 -5.58 0.59
CA GLN A 93 -5.30 -6.27 1.18
C GLN A 93 -4.15 -6.46 0.20
N LEU A 94 -4.45 -6.69 -1.08
CA LEU A 94 -3.47 -6.70 -2.16
C LEU A 94 -2.77 -5.34 -2.30
N GLU A 95 -3.52 -4.23 -2.22
CA GLU A 95 -2.96 -2.87 -2.25
C GLU A 95 -2.02 -2.61 -1.08
N VAL A 96 -2.40 -2.99 0.14
CA VAL A 96 -1.55 -2.85 1.33
C VAL A 96 -0.25 -3.64 1.18
N ILE A 97 -0.33 -4.88 0.68
CA ILE A 97 0.86 -5.71 0.42
C ILE A 97 1.71 -5.08 -0.67
N ALA A 98 1.12 -4.60 -1.77
CA ALA A 98 1.85 -3.93 -2.85
C ALA A 98 2.55 -2.66 -2.36
N GLN A 99 1.90 -1.87 -1.51
CA GLN A 99 2.50 -0.68 -0.89
C GLN A 99 3.69 -1.06 0.00
N PHE A 100 3.57 -2.12 0.81
CA PHE A 100 4.68 -2.63 1.60
C PHE A 100 5.87 -3.03 0.72
N GLN A 101 5.62 -3.74 -0.38
CA GLN A 101 6.66 -4.12 -1.34
C GLN A 101 7.34 -2.89 -1.95
N PHE A 102 6.55 -1.86 -2.29
CA PHE A 102 7.08 -0.61 -2.82
C PHE A 102 7.94 0.14 -1.80
N ASP A 103 7.51 0.22 -0.54
CA ASP A 103 8.23 0.89 0.55
C ASP A 103 9.63 0.30 0.75
N PHE A 104 9.76 -1.03 0.59
CA PHE A 104 11.01 -1.77 0.82
C PHE A 104 11.71 -2.25 -0.46
N ARG A 105 11.35 -1.72 -1.64
CA ARG A 105 11.88 -2.14 -2.96
C ARG A 105 13.41 -2.05 -3.13
N LEU A 106 14.09 -1.30 -2.27
CA LEU A 106 15.55 -1.16 -2.26
C LEU A 106 16.26 -2.24 -1.43
N LEU A 107 15.51 -3.18 -0.88
CA LEU A 107 16.00 -4.30 -0.06
C LEU A 107 15.63 -5.63 -0.70
N ILE A 108 16.39 -6.66 -0.35
CA ILE A 108 16.02 -8.05 -0.62
C ILE A 108 15.14 -8.50 0.55
N ILE A 109 13.82 -8.32 0.43
CA ILE A 109 12.86 -8.56 1.53
C ILE A 109 12.95 -10.00 2.07
N SER A 110 13.24 -10.97 1.20
CA SER A 110 13.40 -12.39 1.56
C SER A 110 14.56 -12.69 2.52
N GLU A 111 15.55 -11.80 2.65
CA GLU A 111 16.62 -11.96 3.63
C GLU A 111 16.17 -11.62 5.06
N VAL A 112 15.12 -10.81 5.19
CA VAL A 112 14.63 -10.30 6.49
C VAL A 112 13.32 -10.96 6.89
N VAL A 113 12.46 -11.27 5.93
CA VAL A 113 11.13 -11.87 6.14
C VAL A 113 11.20 -13.35 5.75
N PRO A 114 11.22 -14.29 6.71
CA PRO A 114 11.22 -15.71 6.40
C PRO A 114 9.93 -16.10 5.67
N GLY A 115 10.02 -16.90 4.63
CA GLY A 115 8.87 -17.35 3.85
C GLY A 115 8.10 -16.20 3.19
N TYR A 116 8.84 -15.29 2.55
CA TYR A 116 8.30 -14.19 1.75
C TYR A 116 7.82 -14.66 0.37
N ALA A 117 8.43 -15.70 -0.19
CA ALA A 117 8.02 -16.25 -1.49
C ALA A 117 6.58 -16.77 -1.46
N GLU A 118 6.18 -17.43 -0.37
CA GLU A 118 4.81 -17.93 -0.15
C GLU A 118 3.82 -16.77 0.00
N ILE A 119 4.24 -15.64 0.56
CA ILE A 119 3.41 -14.42 0.61
C ILE A 119 3.19 -13.87 -0.80
N GLN A 120 4.23 -13.88 -1.64
CA GLN A 120 4.11 -13.43 -3.03
C GLN A 120 3.22 -14.37 -3.85
N GLU A 121 3.32 -15.68 -3.64
CA GLU A 121 2.47 -16.69 -4.25
C GLU A 121 1.00 -16.46 -3.88
N GLN A 122 0.68 -16.35 -2.59
CA GLN A 122 -0.67 -16.07 -2.10
C GLN A 122 -1.26 -14.76 -2.67
N ALA A 123 -0.43 -13.72 -2.79
CA ALA A 123 -0.84 -12.45 -3.40
C ALA A 123 -1.08 -12.58 -4.91
N SER A 124 -0.26 -13.38 -5.61
CA SER A 124 -0.47 -13.66 -7.03
C SER A 124 -1.76 -14.43 -7.25
N GLU A 125 -1.97 -15.53 -6.53
CA GLU A 125 -3.18 -16.37 -6.66
C GLU A 125 -4.45 -15.56 -6.38
N ALA A 126 -4.46 -14.73 -5.32
CA ALA A 126 -5.61 -13.89 -4.99
C ALA A 126 -5.88 -12.83 -6.08
N ARG A 127 -4.82 -12.24 -6.65
CA ARG A 127 -4.95 -11.29 -7.77
C ARG A 127 -5.50 -11.98 -9.01
N ASP A 128 -4.96 -13.14 -9.34
CA ASP A 128 -5.33 -13.89 -10.54
C ASP A 128 -6.80 -14.34 -10.43
N LEU A 129 -7.24 -14.78 -9.25
CA LEU A 129 -8.65 -15.07 -8.95
C LEU A 129 -9.59 -13.89 -9.23
N ILE A 130 -9.21 -12.66 -8.86
CA ILE A 130 -10.04 -11.46 -9.11
C ILE A 130 -10.10 -11.14 -10.61
N LEU A 131 -8.99 -11.31 -11.33
CA LEU A 131 -8.87 -10.92 -12.74
C LEU A 131 -9.49 -11.94 -13.71
N GLU A 132 -9.62 -13.20 -13.31
CA GLU A 132 -10.16 -14.25 -14.17
C GLU A 132 -11.64 -13.99 -14.54
N PRO A 133 -11.96 -13.89 -15.86
CA PRO A 133 -13.34 -13.79 -16.32
C PRO A 133 -14.11 -15.04 -15.92
N ARG A 134 -15.29 -14.84 -15.35
CA ARG A 134 -16.06 -15.93 -14.74
C ARG A 134 -17.49 -15.98 -15.24
N LYS A 135 -18.02 -17.20 -15.35
CA LYS A 135 -19.42 -17.44 -15.71
C LYS A 135 -20.32 -17.19 -14.50
N PRO A 136 -21.61 -16.86 -14.71
CA PRO A 136 -22.55 -16.63 -13.62
C PRO A 136 -22.73 -17.85 -12.69
N GLU A 137 -22.59 -19.05 -13.24
CA GLU A 137 -22.77 -20.34 -12.54
C GLU A 137 -21.70 -20.59 -11.47
N ASP A 138 -20.47 -20.11 -11.70
CA ASP A 138 -19.32 -20.37 -10.82
C ASP A 138 -19.21 -19.38 -9.65
N ARG A 139 -20.16 -18.44 -9.54
CA ARG A 139 -20.10 -17.33 -8.58
C ARG A 139 -19.98 -17.80 -7.13
N ALA A 140 -20.79 -18.77 -6.71
CA ALA A 140 -20.77 -19.26 -5.33
C ALA A 140 -19.39 -19.81 -4.92
N ALA A 141 -18.82 -20.67 -5.76
CA ALA A 141 -17.49 -21.25 -5.53
C ALA A 141 -16.38 -20.19 -5.59
N TYR A 142 -16.50 -19.21 -6.51
CA TYR A 142 -15.58 -18.08 -6.59
C TYR A 142 -15.53 -17.31 -5.25
N TYR A 143 -16.69 -17.02 -4.67
CA TYR A 143 -16.72 -16.21 -3.47
C TYR A 143 -16.26 -16.94 -2.20
N GLU A 144 -16.44 -18.26 -2.14
CA GLU A 144 -15.82 -19.07 -1.09
C GLU A 144 -14.29 -18.96 -1.17
N LYS A 145 -13.71 -19.09 -2.36
CA LYS A 145 -12.27 -18.88 -2.57
C LYS A 145 -11.82 -17.48 -2.18
N CYS A 146 -12.59 -16.43 -2.49
CA CYS A 146 -12.25 -15.07 -2.06
C CYS A 146 -12.13 -14.95 -0.53
N SER A 147 -12.99 -15.65 0.22
CA SER A 147 -12.95 -15.64 1.69
C SER A 147 -11.68 -16.29 2.22
N GLU A 148 -11.24 -17.39 1.60
CA GLU A 148 -9.97 -18.05 1.94
C GLU A 148 -8.77 -17.16 1.62
N HIS A 149 -8.74 -16.56 0.42
CA HIS A 149 -7.68 -15.64 0.03
C HIS A 149 -7.61 -14.41 0.94
N LEU A 150 -8.76 -13.81 1.32
CA LEU A 150 -8.78 -12.69 2.24
C LEU A 150 -8.09 -13.03 3.56
N GLU A 151 -8.40 -14.18 4.15
CA GLU A 151 -7.79 -14.60 5.41
C GLU A 151 -6.29 -14.91 5.26
N ASN A 152 -5.88 -15.52 4.14
CA ASN A 152 -4.47 -15.76 3.85
C ASN A 152 -3.70 -14.45 3.68
N LEU A 153 -4.24 -13.49 2.94
CA LEU A 153 -3.62 -12.17 2.76
C LEU A 153 -3.53 -11.38 4.07
N ARG A 154 -4.52 -11.48 4.97
CA ARG A 154 -4.45 -10.87 6.30
C ARG A 154 -3.33 -11.46 7.15
N LYS A 155 -3.17 -12.78 7.12
CA LYS A 155 -2.05 -13.46 7.80
C LYS A 155 -0.70 -13.04 7.20
N ALA A 156 -0.63 -12.96 5.87
CA ALA A 156 0.55 -12.50 5.16
C ALA A 156 0.92 -11.06 5.53
N GLN A 157 -0.04 -10.13 5.50
CA GLN A 157 0.17 -8.74 5.93
C GLN A 157 0.67 -8.68 7.38
N LYS A 158 0.00 -9.38 8.31
CA LYS A 158 0.42 -9.41 9.71
C LYS A 158 1.87 -9.89 9.85
N LYS A 159 2.28 -10.88 9.06
CA LYS A 159 3.66 -11.39 9.02
C LYS A 159 4.63 -10.33 8.47
N LEU A 160 4.27 -9.60 7.42
CA LEU A 160 5.07 -8.48 6.90
C LEU A 160 5.24 -7.37 7.97
N ASP A 161 4.16 -7.00 8.65
CA ASP A 161 4.18 -5.96 9.68
C ASP A 161 5.05 -6.33 10.89
N LEU A 162 5.09 -7.62 11.28
CA LEU A 162 5.98 -8.12 12.34
C LEU A 162 7.47 -7.87 12.05
N HIS A 163 7.86 -7.82 10.77
CA HIS A 163 9.24 -7.60 10.34
C HIS A 163 9.52 -6.17 9.86
N ARG A 164 8.54 -5.26 9.95
CA ARG A 164 8.64 -3.90 9.42
C ARG A 164 9.79 -3.11 10.03
N GLU A 165 9.99 -3.20 11.34
CA GLU A 165 11.08 -2.51 12.04
C GLU A 165 12.47 -2.99 11.60
N ASP A 166 12.62 -4.30 11.35
CA ASP A 166 13.90 -4.86 10.93
C ASP A 166 14.23 -4.48 9.49
N LEU A 167 13.21 -4.41 8.61
CA LEU A 167 13.35 -3.85 7.27
C LEU A 167 13.70 -2.36 7.30
N LEU A 168 13.09 -1.57 8.19
CA LEU A 168 13.45 -0.16 8.36
C LEU A 168 14.91 0.02 8.83
N LYS A 169 15.39 -0.82 9.74
CA LYS A 169 16.81 -0.84 10.15
C LYS A 169 17.71 -1.23 8.98
N ALA A 170 17.35 -2.26 8.21
CA ALA A 170 18.09 -2.69 7.03
C ALA A 170 18.15 -1.57 5.97
N LEU A 171 17.05 -0.85 5.75
CA LEU A 171 16.97 0.28 4.84
C LEU A 171 17.91 1.42 5.24
N ARG A 172 17.91 1.80 6.53
CA ARG A 172 18.82 2.82 7.07
C ARG A 172 20.29 2.41 6.95
N ARG A 173 20.60 1.12 7.18
CA ARG A 173 21.96 0.59 7.01
C ARG A 173 22.40 0.66 5.55
N ASN A 174 21.52 0.28 4.62
CA ASN A 174 21.79 0.32 3.19
C ASN A 174 22.01 1.76 2.69
N SER A 175 21.16 2.71 3.11
CA SER A 175 21.32 4.13 2.74
C SER A 175 22.61 4.73 3.30
N GLY A 176 23.00 4.39 4.53
CA GLY A 176 24.24 4.86 5.14
C GLY A 176 25.49 4.34 4.44
N GLN A 177 25.48 3.08 3.99
CA GLN A 177 26.58 2.49 3.22
C GLN A 177 26.72 3.11 1.83
N SER A 178 25.62 3.47 1.18
CA SER A 178 25.68 4.17 -0.10
C SER A 178 26.35 5.54 0.07
N LEU A 179 25.92 6.31 1.08
CA LEU A 179 26.47 7.63 1.34
C LEU A 179 27.98 7.57 1.68
N SER A 180 28.40 6.61 2.51
CA SER A 180 29.82 6.47 2.86
C SER A 180 30.68 6.07 1.66
N LYS A 181 30.17 5.22 0.75
CA LYS A 181 30.84 4.91 -0.52
C LYS A 181 31.02 6.16 -1.38
N TRP A 182 29.98 6.99 -1.52
CA TRP A 182 30.07 8.24 -2.28
C TRP A 182 31.04 9.25 -1.66
N VAL A 183 31.05 9.39 -0.33
CA VAL A 183 32.02 10.23 0.38
C VAL A 183 33.44 9.72 0.17
N ASN A 184 33.68 8.40 0.24
CA ASN A 184 35.00 7.83 0.01
C ASN A 184 35.48 8.04 -1.44
N VAL A 185 34.61 7.86 -2.43
CA VAL A 185 34.93 8.11 -3.84
C VAL A 185 35.21 9.60 -4.08
N GLY A 186 34.37 10.49 -3.54
CA GLY A 186 34.58 11.94 -3.65
C GLY A 186 35.88 12.40 -2.98
N SER A 187 36.20 11.85 -1.81
CA SER A 187 37.46 12.10 -1.10
C SER A 187 38.67 11.63 -1.93
N PHE A 188 38.60 10.43 -2.51
CA PHE A 188 39.66 9.91 -3.37
C PHE A 188 39.91 10.81 -4.59
N ILE A 189 38.84 11.25 -5.26
CA ILE A 189 38.94 12.18 -6.40
C ILE A 189 39.57 13.51 -5.96
N ALA A 190 39.13 14.08 -4.83
CA ALA A 190 39.69 15.32 -4.31
C ALA A 190 41.19 15.20 -4.00
N CYS A 191 41.64 14.08 -3.43
CA CYS A 191 43.05 13.80 -3.18
C CYS A 191 43.87 13.74 -4.48
N VAL A 192 43.34 13.08 -5.52
CA VAL A 192 44.01 13.01 -6.84
C VAL A 192 44.14 14.40 -7.47
N VAL A 193 43.06 15.20 -7.44
CA VAL A 193 43.07 16.58 -7.95
C VAL A 193 44.09 17.43 -7.19
N ALA A 194 44.09 17.36 -5.86
CA ALA A 194 45.04 18.09 -5.03
C ALA A 194 46.50 17.70 -5.33
N ALA A 195 46.79 16.41 -5.53
CA ALA A 195 48.11 15.94 -5.89
C ALA A 195 48.57 16.49 -7.26
N VAL A 196 47.69 16.51 -8.27
CA VAL A 196 47.99 17.11 -9.59
C VAL A 196 48.28 18.61 -9.46
N PHE A 197 47.48 19.35 -8.69
CA PHE A 197 47.71 20.77 -8.45
C PHE A 197 49.03 21.03 -7.71
N ALA A 198 49.38 20.21 -6.72
CA ALA A 198 50.65 20.33 -5.99
C ALA A 198 51.85 20.10 -6.92
N VAL A 199 51.78 19.09 -7.81
CA VAL A 199 52.81 18.83 -8.82
C VAL A 199 52.94 20.01 -9.79
N MET A 200 51.82 20.54 -10.31
CA MET A 200 51.86 21.71 -11.19
C MET A 200 52.39 22.97 -10.50
N ALA A 201 52.09 23.17 -9.22
CA ALA A 201 52.61 24.27 -8.44
C ALA A 201 54.13 24.14 -8.24
N TYR A 202 54.62 22.93 -7.92
CA TYR A 202 56.04 22.62 -7.78
C TYR A 202 56.83 22.95 -9.05
N TYR A 203 56.36 22.52 -10.22
CA TYR A 203 57.02 22.83 -11.50
C TYR A 203 56.95 24.32 -11.89
N LYS A 204 55.96 25.09 -11.40
CA LYS A 204 55.89 26.53 -11.65
C LYS A 204 56.95 27.31 -10.86
N THR A 205 57.38 26.81 -9.71
CA THR A 205 58.39 27.46 -8.86
C THR A 205 59.82 27.41 -9.41
N ASP A 206 60.11 26.51 -10.35
CA ASP A 206 61.43 26.41 -11.00
C ASP A 206 61.64 27.41 -12.15
N LYS A 207 60.68 28.31 -12.42
CA LYS A 207 60.95 29.46 -13.28
C LYS A 207 61.88 30.43 -12.53
N PRO A 208 63.12 30.68 -13.02
CA PRO A 208 64.01 31.66 -12.40
C PRO A 208 63.30 33.01 -12.35
N ALA A 209 63.29 33.61 -11.16
CA ALA A 209 62.69 34.91 -10.93
C ALA A 209 63.31 35.92 -11.91
N GLU A 210 62.51 36.44 -12.84
CA GLU A 210 62.89 37.64 -13.58
C GLU A 210 63.11 38.78 -12.57
N PRO A 211 64.16 39.60 -12.76
CA PRO A 211 64.47 40.68 -11.84
C PRO A 211 63.30 41.65 -11.74
N VAL A 212 62.80 41.79 -10.52
CA VAL A 212 61.70 42.69 -10.17
C VAL A 212 62.16 44.14 -10.40
N ILE A 213 61.72 44.75 -11.50
CA ILE A 213 61.80 46.19 -11.70
C ILE A 213 60.74 46.83 -10.82
N ALA A 214 61.20 47.51 -9.76
CA ALA A 214 60.37 48.28 -8.84
C ALA A 214 59.59 49.36 -9.60
N THR A 215 58.32 49.07 -9.92
CA THR A 215 57.39 50.09 -10.41
C THR A 215 56.60 50.62 -9.22
N THR A 216 56.92 51.85 -8.85
CA THR A 216 56.25 52.65 -7.83
C THR A 216 54.82 52.91 -8.28
N GLN A 217 53.84 52.25 -7.68
CA GLN A 217 52.43 52.51 -7.94
C GLN A 217 51.86 53.38 -6.82
N ALA A 218 51.36 54.55 -7.22
CA ALA A 218 50.81 55.58 -6.37
C ALA A 218 49.54 55.13 -5.65
N SER A 219 49.47 55.47 -4.37
CA SER A 219 48.31 55.38 -3.49
C SER A 219 47.15 56.22 -4.04
N SER A 220 45.99 55.58 -4.23
CA SER A 220 44.72 56.27 -4.47
C SER A 220 43.77 56.04 -3.27
N PRO A 221 42.93 57.04 -2.93
CA PRO A 221 42.24 57.10 -1.65
C PRO A 221 40.96 56.26 -1.61
N THR A 222 40.64 55.89 -0.37
CA THR A 222 39.48 55.17 0.15
C THR A 222 38.13 55.79 -0.27
N ALA A 223 37.20 54.94 -0.72
CA ALA A 223 35.76 55.23 -0.74
C ALA A 223 35.01 54.15 0.08
N PRO A 224 34.01 54.50 0.92
CA PRO A 224 33.19 53.54 1.65
C PRO A 224 31.97 53.10 0.82
N VAL A 225 31.12 52.21 1.37
CA VAL A 225 29.76 51.78 0.93
C VAL A 225 29.78 50.42 0.18
N ALA A 226 28.93 49.41 0.40
CA ALA A 226 27.63 49.25 1.08
C ALA A 226 27.47 47.86 1.74
N THR A 227 26.60 47.83 2.75
CA THR A 227 26.00 46.68 3.42
C THR A 227 25.14 45.83 2.47
N PRO A 228 25.18 44.48 2.52
CA PRO A 228 24.24 43.63 1.80
C PRO A 228 22.85 43.58 2.49
N PRO A 229 21.74 43.54 1.73
CA PRO A 229 20.39 43.43 2.29
C PRO A 229 20.08 41.99 2.75
N ALA A 230 19.20 41.91 3.73
CA ALA A 230 18.72 40.69 4.37
C ALA A 230 17.94 39.76 3.41
N PRO A 231 18.03 38.42 3.61
CA PRO A 231 17.26 37.46 2.82
C PRO A 231 15.76 37.52 3.15
N GLN A 232 14.95 37.69 2.12
CA GLN A 232 13.48 37.62 2.17
C GLN A 232 13.00 36.17 2.34
N SER A 233 12.07 35.97 3.26
CA SER A 233 11.37 34.70 3.49
C SER A 233 10.38 34.40 2.36
N PRO A 234 10.29 33.17 1.85
CA PRO A 234 9.26 32.79 0.89
C PRO A 234 7.91 32.60 1.59
N GLY A 235 6.95 33.41 1.18
CA GLY A 235 5.57 33.40 1.62
C GLY A 235 4.80 32.15 1.15
N THR A 236 3.95 31.70 2.05
CA THR A 236 2.96 30.63 1.96
C THR A 236 1.94 30.92 0.85
N ALA A 237 1.87 30.05 -0.16
CA ALA A 237 0.77 30.05 -1.12
C ALA A 237 -0.30 29.03 -0.69
N VAL A 238 -1.37 29.56 -0.10
CA VAL A 238 -2.65 28.86 0.09
C VAL A 238 -3.34 28.78 -1.27
N LYS A 239 -3.68 27.57 -1.73
CA LYS A 239 -4.69 27.38 -2.77
C LYS A 239 -5.91 26.68 -2.16
N ARG A 240 -7.06 27.24 -2.50
CA ARG A 240 -8.42 26.77 -2.22
C ARG A 240 -8.73 25.49 -2.97
#